data_AF-A0A1V4KE92-F1
#
_entry.id   AF-A0A1V4KE92-F1
#
_cell.length_a   1.000
_cell.length_b   1.000
_cell.length_c   1.000
_cell.angle_alpha   90.00
_cell.angle_beta   90.00
_cell.angle_gamma   90.00
#
_symmetry.space_group_name_H-M   'P 1'
#
loop_
_entity.id
_entity.type
_entity.pdbx_description
1 polymer ?
#
loop_
_entity_poly.entity_id
_entity_poly.type
_entity_poly.pdbx_seq_one_letter_code
_entity_poly.pdbx_strand_id
1 'polypeptide(L)'
;MDVYKLALNFKLSRLEQLCLQYIEASVDLQNVLIVCENANKLQLDQLKEHCLNFVVKESHFNQVIMMKEFEHLSSSLIVEIVRRKQQPPVRTHSDQPLDIGTSLIQDMKAYLEGAGTEFCDIILLLDGHPWPAHKAILAARSRCVTAR
;
A
#
# COMPACT_ATOMS: atom_id res chain seq x y z
N MET A 1 -4.09 8.19 -0.19
CA MET A 1 -3.65 7.83 1.18
C MET A 1 -4.76 7.20 2.04
N ASP A 2 -6.04 7.50 1.84
CA ASP A 2 -7.08 7.01 2.77
C ASP A 2 -7.27 5.49 2.74
N VAL A 3 -7.19 4.87 1.56
CA VAL A 3 -7.23 3.40 1.42
C VAL A 3 -6.10 2.73 2.21
N TYR A 4 -4.88 3.29 2.16
CA TYR A 4 -3.75 2.81 2.95
C TYR A 4 -4.03 2.89 4.46
N LYS A 5 -4.56 4.02 4.94
CA LYS A 5 -4.93 4.18 6.36
C LYS A 5 -6.00 3.18 6.80
N LEU A 6 -6.98 2.90 5.94
CA LEU A 6 -7.99 1.88 6.21
C LEU A 6 -7.37 0.48 6.26
N ALA A 7 -6.44 0.17 5.36
CA ALA A 7 -5.72 -1.11 5.36
C ALA A 7 -4.97 -1.32 6.68
N LEU A 8 -4.28 -0.30 7.19
CA LEU A 8 -3.64 -0.32 8.51
C LEU A 8 -4.65 -0.54 9.64
N ASN A 9 -5.73 0.26 9.67
CA ASN A 9 -6.74 0.19 10.73
C ASN A 9 -7.42 -1.19 10.82
N PHE A 10 -7.67 -1.83 9.66
CA PHE A 10 -8.26 -3.16 9.58
C PHE A 10 -7.23 -4.30 9.56
N LYS A 11 -5.93 -3.99 9.73
CA LYS A 11 -4.82 -4.97 9.71
C LYS A 11 -4.81 -5.85 8.44
N LEU A 12 -5.15 -5.25 7.30
CA LEU A 12 -5.18 -5.92 6.01
C LEU A 12 -3.78 -5.84 5.36
N SER A 13 -2.85 -6.67 5.84
CA SER A 13 -1.43 -6.60 5.48
C SER A 13 -1.17 -6.58 3.97
N ARG A 14 -1.92 -7.38 3.20
CA ARG A 14 -1.77 -7.41 1.75
C ARG A 14 -2.26 -6.13 1.07
N LEU A 15 -3.40 -5.59 1.51
CA LEU A 15 -3.93 -4.35 0.97
C LEU A 15 -2.99 -3.18 1.30
N GLU A 16 -2.42 -3.20 2.49
CA GLU A 16 -1.40 -2.25 2.92
C GLU A 16 -0.20 -2.27 1.96
N GLN A 17 0.37 -3.45 1.69
CA GLN A 17 1.50 -3.60 0.75
C GLN A 17 1.17 -3.15 -0.68
N LEU A 18 0.00 -3.55 -1.19
CA LEU A 18 -0.45 -3.13 -2.53
C LEU A 18 -0.64 -1.61 -2.62
N CYS A 19 -1.16 -0.99 -1.56
CA CYS A 19 -1.29 0.45 -1.49
C CYS A 19 0.07 1.14 -1.52
N LEU A 20 1.06 0.67 -0.76
CA LEU A 20 2.42 1.24 -0.78
C LEU A 20 3.04 1.16 -2.17
N GLN A 21 2.95 0.01 -2.82
CA GLN A 21 3.48 -0.17 -4.17
C GLN A 21 2.81 0.77 -5.18
N TYR A 22 1.49 0.87 -5.12
CA TYR A 22 0.76 1.77 -6.01
C TYR A 22 1.15 3.23 -5.76
N ILE A 23 1.25 3.64 -4.48
CA ILE A 23 1.65 5.00 -4.12
C ILE A 23 3.06 5.28 -4.65
N GLU A 24 4.02 4.39 -4.41
CA GLU A 24 5.41 4.51 -4.88
C GLU A 24 5.49 4.63 -6.41
N ALA A 25 4.78 3.77 -7.15
CA ALA A 25 4.74 3.82 -8.61
C ALA A 25 4.03 5.06 -9.17
N SER A 26 3.14 5.68 -8.37
CA SER A 26 2.39 6.87 -8.76
C SER A 26 3.10 8.19 -8.44
N VAL A 27 4.27 8.16 -7.78
CA VAL A 27 4.99 9.38 -7.40
C VAL A 27 5.42 10.17 -8.63
N ASP A 28 5.03 11.44 -8.69
CA ASP A 28 5.39 12.39 -9.75
C ASP A 28 5.70 13.79 -9.19
N LEU A 29 6.06 14.73 -10.07
CA LEU A 29 6.39 16.11 -9.69
C LEU A 29 5.23 16.84 -8.99
N GLN A 30 3.98 16.51 -9.31
CA GLN A 30 2.80 17.20 -8.77
C GLN A 30 2.47 16.71 -7.36
N ASN A 31 2.67 15.42 -7.09
CA ASN A 31 2.22 14.79 -5.86
C ASN A 31 3.34 14.49 -4.85
N VAL A 32 4.62 14.49 -5.26
CA VAL A 32 5.72 13.98 -4.43
C VAL A 32 5.81 14.64 -3.05
N LEU A 33 5.54 15.94 -2.94
CA LEU A 33 5.61 16.66 -1.67
C LEU A 33 4.53 16.20 -0.69
N ILE A 34 3.31 16.01 -1.21
CA ILE A 34 2.17 15.52 -0.42
C ILE A 34 2.44 14.08 0.02
N VAL A 35 2.94 13.23 -0.89
CA VAL A 35 3.28 11.84 -0.56
C VAL A 35 4.39 11.78 0.48
N CYS A 36 5.45 12.58 0.33
CA CYS A 36 6.57 12.66 1.27
C CYS A 36 6.12 13.09 2.68
N GLU A 37 5.29 14.13 2.78
CA GLU A 37 4.74 14.60 4.07
C GLU A 37 3.87 13.52 4.73
N ASN A 38 3.05 12.81 3.97
CA ASN A 38 2.25 11.72 4.50
C ASN A 38 3.13 10.52 4.91
N ALA A 39 4.15 10.17 4.12
CA ALA A 39 5.10 9.11 4.46
C ALA A 39 5.82 9.43 5.77
N ASN A 40 6.22 10.67 5.99
CA ASN A 40 6.83 11.13 7.24
C ASN A 40 5.85 11.03 8.43
N LYS A 41 4.59 11.44 8.25
CA LYS A 41 3.55 11.35 9.31
C LYS A 41 3.22 9.91 9.69
N LEU A 42 3.21 9.01 8.71
CA LEU A 42 2.89 7.60 8.89
C LEU A 42 4.13 6.74 9.19
N GLN A 43 5.31 7.36 9.31
CA GLN A 43 6.59 6.68 9.58
C GLN A 43 6.92 5.58 8.55
N LEU A 44 6.64 5.86 7.28
CA LEU A 44 6.91 4.98 6.14
C LEU A 44 8.30 5.27 5.58
N ASP A 45 9.34 4.81 6.27
CA ASP A 45 10.73 5.19 5.99
C ASP A 45 11.17 4.88 4.56
N GLN A 46 10.81 3.72 4.01
CA GLN A 46 11.16 3.34 2.63
C GLN A 46 10.50 4.26 1.59
N LEU A 47 9.20 4.55 1.76
CA LEU A 47 8.47 5.44 0.85
C LEU A 47 8.98 6.88 0.98
N LYS A 48 9.28 7.32 2.21
CA LYS A 48 9.88 8.64 2.45
C LYS A 48 11.23 8.76 1.74
N GLU A 49 12.10 7.75 1.86
CA GLU A 49 13.39 7.72 1.19
C GLU A 49 13.24 7.74 -0.34
N HIS A 50 12.26 7.02 -0.89
CA HIS A 50 11.91 7.09 -2.31
C HIS A 50 11.54 8.50 -2.75
N CYS A 51 10.63 9.16 -2.00
CA CYS A 51 10.22 10.54 -2.29
C CYS A 51 11.39 11.51 -2.19
N LEU A 52 12.22 11.41 -1.15
CA LEU A 52 13.41 12.26 -1.00
C LEU A 52 14.37 12.08 -2.17
N ASN A 53 14.64 10.85 -2.57
CA ASN A 53 15.46 10.53 -3.75
C ASN A 53 14.89 11.12 -5.04
N PHE A 54 13.58 11.11 -5.20
CA PHE A 54 12.91 11.72 -6.36
C PHE A 54 13.08 13.25 -6.37
N VAL A 55 12.88 13.91 -5.22
CA VAL A 55 12.98 15.37 -5.08
C VAL A 55 14.41 15.86 -5.28
N VAL A 56 15.41 15.13 -4.76
CA VAL A 56 16.82 15.53 -4.86
C VAL A 56 17.44 15.28 -6.24
N LYS A 57 16.71 14.79 -7.23
CA LYS A 57 17.17 14.79 -8.63
C LYS A 57 17.34 16.23 -9.13
N GLU A 58 18.37 16.47 -9.93
CA GLU A 58 18.72 17.82 -10.41
C GLU A 58 17.60 18.43 -11.28
N SER A 59 17.00 17.61 -12.15
CA SER A 59 15.88 17.99 -13.02
C SER A 59 14.59 18.39 -12.26
N HIS A 60 14.38 17.85 -11.06
CA HIS A 60 13.13 17.99 -10.33
C HIS A 60 13.18 19.10 -9.28
N PHE A 61 14.32 19.25 -8.61
CA PHE A 61 14.40 20.05 -7.40
C PHE A 61 13.98 21.49 -7.55
N ASN A 62 14.48 22.20 -8.56
CA ASN A 62 14.15 23.61 -8.77
C ASN A 62 12.65 23.82 -8.98
N GLN A 63 11.97 22.85 -9.61
CA GLN A 63 10.51 22.92 -9.78
C GLN A 63 9.82 22.67 -8.45
N VAL A 64 10.23 21.61 -7.74
CA VAL A 64 9.62 21.18 -6.46
C VAL A 64 9.73 22.25 -5.37
N ILE A 65 10.87 22.94 -5.24
CA ILE A 65 11.03 24.00 -4.21
C ILE A 65 10.21 25.27 -4.50
N MET A 66 9.79 25.47 -5.75
CA MET A 66 8.98 26.62 -6.16
C MET A 66 7.47 26.34 -6.06
N MET A 67 7.09 25.09 -5.77
CA MET A 67 5.70 24.70 -5.57
C MET A 67 5.17 25.24 -4.23
N LYS A 68 3.91 25.68 -4.21
CA LYS A 68 3.25 26.16 -2.97
C LYS A 68 3.16 25.08 -1.91
N GLU A 69 3.06 23.84 -2.34
CA GLU A 69 3.03 22.65 -1.50
C GLU A 69 4.30 22.52 -0.66
N PHE A 70 5.42 23.08 -1.11
CA PHE A 70 6.69 23.08 -0.37
C PHE A 70 6.60 23.89 0.92
N GLU A 71 5.86 25.00 0.92
CA GLU A 71 5.63 25.86 2.09
C GLU A 71 4.82 25.15 3.19
N HIS A 72 4.03 24.14 2.81
CA HIS A 72 3.16 23.39 3.72
C HIS A 72 3.84 22.17 4.34
N LEU A 73 5.08 21.86 3.93
CA LEU A 73 5.85 20.77 4.50
C LEU A 73 6.25 21.07 5.95
N SER A 74 6.33 20.03 6.75
CA SER A 74 6.91 20.13 8.09
C SER A 74 8.35 20.67 8.03
N SER A 75 8.71 21.55 8.97
CA SER A 75 10.05 22.16 9.00
C SER A 75 11.17 21.12 9.06
N SER A 76 10.93 19.98 9.72
CA SER A 76 11.85 18.84 9.73
C SER A 76 12.12 18.29 8.32
N LEU A 77 11.07 18.11 7.50
CA LEU A 77 11.20 17.60 6.14
C LEU A 77 11.89 18.61 5.21
N ILE A 78 11.59 19.90 5.34
CA ILE A 78 12.28 20.94 4.57
C ILE A 78 13.79 20.90 4.83
N VAL A 79 14.18 20.88 6.10
CA VAL A 79 15.60 20.80 6.51
C VAL A 79 16.25 19.53 5.96
N GLU A 80 15.54 18.40 6.00
CA GLU A 80 16.02 17.12 5.49
C GLU A 80 16.23 17.15 3.97
N ILE A 81 15.29 17.69 3.20
CA ILE A 81 15.40 17.87 1.74
C ILE A 81 16.60 18.75 1.38
N VAL A 82 16.77 19.88 2.06
CA VAL A 82 17.88 20.82 1.81
C VAL A 82 19.23 20.20 2.17
N ARG A 83 19.34 19.54 3.32
CA ARG A 83 20.57 18.83 3.72
C ARG A 83 20.94 17.75 2.72
N ARG A 84 19.96 16.97 2.27
CA ARG A 84 20.17 15.88 1.31
C ARG A 84 20.65 16.39 -0.05
N LYS A 85 20.22 17.58 -0.48
CA LYS A 85 20.74 18.24 -1.67
C LYS A 85 22.19 18.69 -1.58
N GLN A 86 22.63 19.10 -0.39
CA GLN A 86 24.01 19.56 -0.16
C GLN A 86 24.99 18.40 0.09
N GLN A 87 24.48 17.23 0.47
CA GLN A 87 25.30 16.04 0.66
C GLN A 87 25.65 15.39 -0.69
N PRO A 88 26.85 14.79 -0.82
CA PRO A 88 27.22 14.02 -2.01
C PRO A 88 26.22 12.86 -2.21
N PRO A 89 25.90 12.49 -3.46
CA PRO A 89 24.88 11.49 -3.75
C PRO A 89 25.25 10.15 -3.09
N VAL A 90 24.49 9.78 -2.07
CA VAL A 90 24.58 8.46 -1.45
C VAL A 90 23.99 7.47 -2.46
N ARG A 91 24.80 6.51 -2.91
CA ARG A 91 24.33 5.42 -3.78
C ARG A 91 23.42 4.51 -2.96
N THR A 92 22.14 4.80 -2.91
CA THR A 92 21.14 3.87 -2.39
C THR A 92 20.73 2.92 -3.50
N HIS A 93 21.26 1.70 -3.46
CA HIS A 93 20.77 0.58 -4.25
C HIS A 93 19.69 -0.11 -3.41
N SER A 94 18.43 0.17 -3.67
CA SER A 94 17.33 -0.63 -3.13
C SER A 94 16.44 -1.13 -4.26
N ASP A 95 17.06 -1.70 -5.31
CA ASP A 95 16.37 -2.61 -6.22
C ASP A 95 16.23 -3.98 -5.54
N GLN A 96 15.47 -4.04 -4.46
CA GLN A 96 14.83 -5.30 -4.11
C GLN A 96 13.37 -5.15 -4.49
N PRO A 97 12.88 -5.89 -5.51
CA PRO A 97 11.44 -5.98 -5.71
C PRO A 97 10.86 -6.56 -4.41
N LEU A 98 10.01 -5.78 -3.75
CA LEU A 98 9.14 -6.28 -2.70
C LEU A 98 8.23 -7.31 -3.35
N ASP A 99 8.65 -8.57 -3.32
CA ASP A 99 7.88 -9.70 -3.80
C ASP A 99 6.67 -9.82 -2.87
N ILE A 100 5.52 -9.36 -3.36
CA ILE A 100 4.22 -9.56 -2.68
C ILE A 100 3.95 -11.07 -2.50
N GLY A 101 4.71 -11.93 -3.20
CA GLY A 101 4.82 -13.37 -3.00
C GLY A 101 3.55 -14.15 -3.32
N THR A 102 2.43 -13.43 -3.51
CA THR A 102 1.08 -13.97 -3.53
C THR A 102 0.15 -13.13 -4.42
N SER A 103 -0.52 -13.81 -5.35
CA SER A 103 -1.57 -13.28 -6.21
C SER A 103 -2.93 -13.38 -5.51
N LEU A 104 -3.95 -12.67 -5.99
CA LEU A 104 -5.30 -12.72 -5.37
C LEU A 104 -5.83 -14.15 -5.39
N ILE A 105 -5.49 -14.88 -6.45
CA ILE A 105 -5.80 -16.29 -6.62
C ILE A 105 -5.13 -17.13 -5.52
N GLN A 106 -3.85 -16.88 -5.22
CA GLN A 106 -3.14 -17.60 -4.15
C GLN A 106 -3.75 -17.32 -2.77
N ASP A 107 -4.14 -16.08 -2.48
CA ASP A 107 -4.78 -15.76 -1.21
C ASP A 107 -6.19 -16.32 -1.09
N MET A 108 -7.00 -16.19 -2.14
CA MET A 108 -8.33 -16.82 -2.14
C MET A 108 -8.22 -18.33 -2.01
N LYS A 109 -7.19 -18.94 -2.63
CA LYS A 109 -6.90 -20.37 -2.46
C LYS A 109 -6.55 -20.68 -1.01
N ALA A 110 -5.58 -19.99 -0.41
CA ALA A 110 -5.20 -20.20 0.98
C ALA A 110 -6.36 -19.96 1.97
N TYR A 111 -7.21 -18.97 1.68
CA TYR A 111 -8.41 -18.66 2.45
C TYR A 111 -9.44 -19.79 2.38
N LEU A 112 -9.67 -20.38 1.19
CA LEU A 112 -10.57 -21.53 1.01
C LEU A 112 -9.98 -22.84 1.55
N GLU A 113 -8.66 -22.99 1.56
CA GLU A 113 -7.94 -24.20 2.00
C GLU A 113 -7.68 -24.25 3.51
N GLY A 114 -8.05 -23.22 4.28
CA GLY A 114 -7.98 -23.30 5.74
C GLY A 114 -7.99 -21.96 6.46
N ALA A 115 -7.34 -20.93 5.89
CA ALA A 115 -7.16 -19.65 6.58
C ALA A 115 -8.48 -18.88 6.79
N GLY A 116 -9.53 -19.19 6.03
CA GLY A 116 -10.85 -18.57 6.14
C GLY A 116 -11.88 -19.37 6.92
N THR A 117 -11.51 -20.51 7.51
CA THR A 117 -12.47 -21.44 8.15
C THR A 117 -13.26 -20.83 9.30
N GLU A 118 -12.64 -19.90 10.04
CA GLU A 118 -13.28 -19.17 11.14
C GLU A 118 -14.44 -18.26 10.68
N PHE A 119 -14.49 -17.91 9.40
CA PHE A 119 -15.52 -17.04 8.81
C PHE A 119 -16.60 -17.82 8.06
N CYS A 120 -16.57 -19.16 8.06
CA CYS A 120 -17.60 -19.98 7.44
C CYS A 120 -18.94 -19.82 8.19
N ASP A 121 -19.98 -19.39 7.49
CA ASP A 121 -21.28 -19.02 8.03
C ASP A 121 -22.44 -19.86 7.43
N ILE A 122 -22.10 -20.87 6.63
CA ILE A 122 -23.01 -21.88 6.11
C ILE A 122 -22.32 -23.25 6.02
N ILE A 123 -23.10 -24.33 6.17
CA ILE A 123 -22.64 -25.70 5.98
C ILE A 123 -23.45 -26.30 4.82
N LEU A 124 -22.76 -26.73 3.77
CA LEU A 124 -23.34 -27.48 2.66
C LEU A 124 -23.27 -28.97 2.97
N LEU A 125 -24.36 -29.70 2.76
CA LEU A 125 -24.40 -31.15 2.91
C LEU A 125 -24.32 -31.80 1.54
N LEU A 126 -23.24 -32.53 1.28
CA LEU A 126 -23.05 -33.31 0.06
C LEU A 126 -22.99 -34.79 0.45
N ASP A 127 -23.99 -35.57 0.04
CA ASP A 127 -24.12 -37.01 0.37
C ASP A 127 -23.98 -37.31 1.87
N GLY A 128 -24.50 -36.42 2.72
CA GLY A 128 -24.44 -36.55 4.17
C GLY A 128 -23.15 -36.03 4.82
N HIS A 129 -22.14 -35.62 4.03
CA HIS A 129 -20.93 -34.99 4.55
C HIS A 129 -21.09 -33.46 4.67
N PRO A 130 -20.78 -32.87 5.83
CA PRO A 130 -20.84 -31.42 6.04
C PRO A 130 -19.60 -30.72 5.48
N TRP A 131 -19.81 -29.67 4.69
CA TRP A 131 -18.79 -28.81 4.09
C TRP A 131 -19.01 -27.36 4.53
N PRO A 132 -18.19 -26.80 5.42
CA PRO A 132 -18.28 -25.40 5.80
C PRO A 132 -17.93 -24.50 4.60
N ALA A 133 -18.67 -23.40 4.41
CA ALA A 133 -18.49 -22.45 3.33
C ALA A 133 -18.89 -21.03 3.75
N HIS A 134 -18.65 -20.06 2.86
CA HIS A 134 -18.97 -18.65 3.06
C HIS A 134 -20.15 -18.22 2.18
N LYS A 135 -21.25 -17.77 2.76
CA LYS A 135 -22.44 -17.29 2.06
C LYS A 135 -22.11 -16.17 1.08
N ALA A 136 -21.24 -15.23 1.47
CA ALA A 136 -20.83 -14.13 0.60
C ALA A 136 -20.12 -14.61 -0.67
N ILE A 137 -19.26 -15.63 -0.56
CA ILE A 137 -18.55 -16.22 -1.71
C ILE A 137 -19.54 -16.99 -2.60
N LEU A 138 -20.41 -17.81 -1.99
CA LEU A 138 -21.44 -18.56 -2.72
C LEU A 138 -22.41 -17.62 -3.44
N ALA A 139 -22.86 -16.54 -2.80
CA ALA A 139 -23.77 -15.56 -3.38
C ALA A 139 -23.14 -14.79 -4.54
N ALA A 140 -21.84 -14.47 -4.45
CA ALA A 140 -21.12 -13.81 -5.54
C ALA A 140 -20.98 -14.69 -6.79
N ARG A 141 -21.07 -16.02 -6.65
CA ARG A 141 -20.81 -16.99 -7.74
C ARG A 141 -22.02 -17.86 -8.11
N SER A 142 -23.13 -17.77 -7.37
CA SER A 142 -24.36 -18.54 -7.60
C SER A 142 -25.54 -17.60 -7.80
N ARG A 143 -26.31 -17.83 -8.87
CA ARG A 143 -27.58 -17.12 -9.09
C ARG A 143 -28.67 -17.51 -8.10
N CYS A 144 -28.47 -18.61 -7.37
CA CYS A 144 -29.47 -19.21 -6.48
C CYS A 144 -29.27 -18.82 -5.02
N VAL A 145 -28.07 -18.37 -4.65
CA VAL A 145 -27.75 -17.95 -3.28
C VAL A 145 -27.80 -16.43 -3.25
N THR A 146 -28.80 -15.85 -2.59
CA THR A 146 -28.90 -14.40 -2.40
C THR A 146 -28.40 -14.06 -1.00
N ALA A 147 -27.45 -13.13 -0.92
CA ALA A 147 -27.06 -12.54 0.36
C ALA A 147 -28.22 -11.64 0.83
N ARG A 148 -28.89 -12.00 1.92
CA ARG A 148 -29.85 -11.15 2.63
C ARG A 148 -29.17 -10.48 3.80
#